data_AF-A0A7X6ZKW5-F1
#
_entry.id   AF-A0A7X6ZKW5-F1
#
_cell.length_a   1.000
_cell.length_b   1.000
_cell.length_c   1.000
_cell.angle_alpha   90.00
_cell.angle_beta   90.00
_cell.angle_gamma   90.00
#
_symmetry.space_group_name_H-M   'P 1'
#
loop_
_entity.id
_entity.type
_entity.pdbx_description
1 polymer ?
#
loop_
_entity_poly.entity_id
_entity_poly.type
_entity_poly.pdbx_seq_one_letter_code
_entity_poly.pdbx_strand_id
1 'polypeptide(L)'
;MKKFKLLIAFLVVLGLNIWLSCSETNHAGGGVWDEAGNTLAVQVLDTLGQPVSNALLKVVPIQGWTDSIWKDKSPVTDSSRSKSKQTSIKTPSWPLTIEAEWNGLVAQKTLNQAQENLILQLEKPAQIHGNLAQKISNKMYFAHSSHQVQSDAEGKFSSKLPPGEWTLIAQGDSSLLPLINTRVQSGQIEVWEDIEIAEGDSVIIEDFTRGGNANKWHWLTSTGWWFCSVDSSSSINPGNLHDARKPASLSELGVAAHLNFDVCYGGFAHCGMDFYESHLADTPNNTVDLSNMDSLSFYAQGQGDFTIQLIVIPPNSADSVRTYATQVHLPSSWERLNLLPSAFSLNGKETTLLETGDLSHINSIIFMTGNTAELWLDHLVLHGVVPQQMFPQLKRP
;
A
#
# COMPACT_ATOMS: atom_id res chain seq x y z
N MET A 1 3.23 67.30 37.71
CA MET A 1 3.21 66.01 38.44
C MET A 1 2.08 65.03 38.06
N LYS A 2 1.00 65.44 37.35
CA LYS A 2 -0.07 64.49 36.93
C LYS A 2 0.23 63.68 35.66
N LYS A 3 1.13 64.14 34.78
CA LYS A 3 1.47 63.43 33.52
C LYS A 3 2.49 62.29 33.67
N PHE A 4 3.24 62.24 34.79
CA PHE A 4 4.27 61.23 35.03
C PHE A 4 3.70 59.93 35.65
N LYS A 5 2.53 60.00 36.32
CA LYS A 5 1.87 58.83 36.92
C LYS A 5 1.10 57.98 35.91
N LEU A 6 0.69 58.55 34.77
CA LEU A 6 -0.04 57.83 33.72
C LEU A 6 0.89 56.94 32.87
N LEU A 7 2.14 57.37 32.68
CA LEU A 7 3.15 56.62 31.91
C LEU A 7 3.61 55.35 32.66
N ILE A 8 3.72 55.43 34.00
CA ILE A 8 4.10 54.30 34.84
C ILE A 8 2.96 53.26 34.93
N ALA A 9 1.71 53.70 34.96
CA ALA A 9 0.55 52.79 34.93
C ALA A 9 0.43 52.04 33.59
N PHE A 10 0.78 52.68 32.47
CA PHE A 10 0.75 52.05 31.14
C PHE A 10 1.89 51.02 30.95
N LEU A 11 3.08 51.29 31.49
CA LEU A 11 4.21 50.36 31.46
C LEU A 11 4.02 49.12 32.36
N VAL A 12 3.31 49.25 33.47
CA VAL A 12 2.99 48.12 34.36
C VAL A 12 1.93 47.21 33.74
N VAL A 13 0.96 47.75 32.98
CA VAL A 13 -0.06 46.95 32.27
C VAL A 13 0.51 46.30 31.00
N LEU A 14 1.49 46.91 30.32
CA LEU A 14 2.22 46.26 29.23
C LEU A 14 3.19 45.17 29.71
N GLY A 15 3.82 45.35 30.88
CA GLY A 15 4.78 44.39 31.44
C GLY A 15 4.14 43.12 32.02
N LEU A 16 2.88 43.20 32.48
CA LEU A 16 2.15 42.06 33.06
C LEU A 16 1.44 41.16 32.03
N ASN A 17 1.34 41.57 30.76
CA ASN A 17 0.78 40.74 29.69
C ASN A 17 1.82 39.89 28.94
N ILE A 18 3.11 39.97 29.30
CA ILE A 18 4.20 39.23 28.64
C ILE A 18 4.53 37.91 29.37
N TRP A 19 3.90 37.64 30.53
CA TRP A 19 4.18 36.44 31.35
C TRP A 19 2.99 35.48 31.50
N LEU A 20 1.99 35.56 30.61
CA LEU A 20 0.96 34.52 30.41
C LEU A 20 1.10 33.86 29.03
N SER A 21 2.34 33.63 28.59
CA SER A 21 2.65 32.61 27.59
C SER A 21 2.46 31.25 28.24
N CYS A 22 1.25 30.73 28.12
CA CYS A 22 0.97 29.32 28.25
C CYS A 22 1.77 28.60 27.15
N SER A 23 2.43 27.51 27.52
CA SER A 23 3.35 26.74 26.69
C SER A 23 2.75 26.37 25.32
N GLU A 24 3.12 27.12 24.29
CA GLU A 24 3.02 26.64 22.92
C GLU A 24 4.14 25.62 22.72
N THR A 25 3.77 24.34 22.66
CA THR A 25 4.62 23.31 22.07
C THR A 25 4.80 23.65 20.59
N ASN A 26 5.91 24.32 20.28
CA ASN A 26 6.38 24.58 18.92
C ASN A 26 6.43 23.25 18.13
N HIS A 27 5.38 22.97 17.38
CA HIS A 27 5.45 22.08 16.22
C HIS A 27 5.86 22.95 15.02
N ALA A 28 7.18 23.12 14.86
CA ALA A 28 7.73 23.62 13.61
C ALA A 28 7.73 22.47 12.58
N GLY A 29 6.56 22.24 11.96
CA GLY A 29 6.43 21.46 10.72
C GLY A 29 6.38 22.42 9.54
N GLY A 30 7.21 22.18 8.53
CA GLY A 30 7.33 23.03 7.33
C GLY A 30 5.99 23.21 6.61
N GLY A 31 5.81 24.39 6.01
CA GLY A 31 4.58 24.77 5.32
C GLY A 31 4.21 23.83 4.18
N VAL A 32 3.04 23.24 4.29
CA VAL A 32 2.34 22.46 3.25
C VAL A 32 0.97 23.11 2.99
N TRP A 33 0.93 24.44 2.91
CA TRP A 33 -0.34 25.17 2.76
C TRP A 33 -0.26 26.06 1.53
N ASP A 34 -1.00 25.68 0.49
CA ASP A 34 -1.34 26.55 -0.63
C ASP A 34 -2.34 27.61 -0.13
N GLU A 35 -2.19 28.88 -0.51
CA GLU A 35 -2.89 30.03 0.08
C GLU A 35 -4.42 30.04 -0.13
N ALA A 36 -4.96 29.09 -0.91
CA ALA A 36 -6.39 28.81 -1.05
C ALA A 36 -6.80 27.66 -0.11
N GLY A 37 -7.03 27.97 1.17
CA GLY A 37 -7.37 26.97 2.19
C GLY A 37 -8.70 26.27 1.92
N ASN A 38 -8.64 25.06 1.34
CA ASN A 38 -9.78 24.15 1.31
C ASN A 38 -10.13 23.75 2.74
N THR A 39 -11.37 24.01 3.16
CA THR A 39 -11.88 23.60 4.46
C THR A 39 -12.82 22.42 4.31
N LEU A 40 -12.56 21.33 5.03
CA LEU A 40 -13.47 20.20 5.14
C LEU A 40 -14.31 20.35 6.40
N ALA A 41 -15.62 20.15 6.28
CA ALA A 41 -16.51 20.26 7.41
C ALA A 41 -16.85 18.85 7.95
N VAL A 42 -16.26 18.50 9.10
CA VAL A 42 -16.30 17.15 9.69
C VAL A 42 -17.30 17.08 10.86
N GLN A 43 -18.19 16.10 10.81
CA GLN A 43 -19.06 15.71 11.92
C GLN A 43 -18.58 14.36 12.49
N VAL A 44 -18.38 14.31 13.81
CA VAL A 44 -17.99 13.07 14.50
C VAL A 44 -19.19 12.57 15.30
N LEU A 45 -19.53 11.29 15.13
CA LEU A 45 -20.63 10.62 15.79
C LEU A 45 -20.11 9.51 16.70
N ASP A 46 -20.79 9.24 17.81
CA ASP A 46 -20.55 8.04 18.63
C ASP A 46 -21.15 6.77 17.99
N THR A 47 -21.06 5.65 18.71
CA THR A 47 -21.60 4.36 18.26
C THR A 47 -23.14 4.35 18.13
N LEU A 48 -23.84 5.32 18.71
CA LEU A 48 -25.30 5.49 18.63
C LEU A 48 -25.72 6.54 17.59
N GLY A 49 -24.77 7.06 16.81
CA GLY A 49 -25.01 8.08 15.79
C GLY A 49 -25.22 9.48 16.38
N GLN A 50 -24.88 9.72 17.65
CA GLN A 50 -25.02 11.03 18.28
C GLN A 50 -23.75 11.87 18.08
N PRO A 51 -23.87 13.18 17.76
CA PRO A 51 -22.71 14.05 17.62
C PRO A 51 -21.88 14.14 18.91
N VAL A 52 -20.56 13.97 18.77
CA VAL A 52 -19.62 14.11 19.89
C VAL A 52 -18.78 15.37 19.77
N SER A 53 -18.61 16.06 20.89
CA SER A 53 -17.65 17.15 21.03
C SER A 53 -16.34 16.66 21.63
N ASN A 54 -15.27 17.39 21.35
CA ASN A 54 -13.93 17.17 21.88
C ASN A 54 -13.23 15.89 21.41
N ALA A 55 -13.73 15.23 20.36
CA ALA A 55 -12.98 14.17 19.67
C ALA A 55 -11.71 14.78 19.04
N LEU A 56 -10.57 14.11 19.15
CA LEU A 56 -9.35 14.52 18.48
C LEU A 56 -9.47 14.17 17.00
N LEU A 57 -9.40 15.17 16.13
CA LEU A 57 -9.27 15.02 14.69
C LEU A 57 -7.81 15.20 14.29
N LYS A 58 -7.31 14.34 13.40
CA LYS A 58 -5.98 14.46 12.80
C LYS A 58 -6.11 14.42 11.28
N VAL A 59 -5.31 15.24 10.61
CA VAL A 59 -5.15 15.24 9.15
C VAL A 59 -3.81 14.59 8.83
N VAL A 60 -3.85 13.52 8.05
CA VAL A 60 -2.67 12.81 7.56
C VAL A 60 -2.68 12.86 6.03
N PRO A 61 -1.87 13.73 5.40
CA PRO A 61 -1.75 13.74 3.94
C PRO A 61 -1.17 12.42 3.44
N ILE A 62 -1.64 11.93 2.30
CA ILE A 62 -1.04 10.77 1.63
C ILE A 62 0.30 11.19 0.99
N GLN A 63 0.29 12.32 0.29
CA GLN A 63 1.51 12.87 -0.31
C GLN A 63 2.44 13.42 0.77
N GLY A 64 3.73 13.06 0.70
CA GLY A 64 4.73 13.46 1.70
C GLY A 64 4.70 12.65 3.00
N TRP A 65 3.82 11.65 3.10
CA TRP A 65 3.79 10.73 4.24
C TRP A 65 5.11 9.96 4.38
N THR A 66 5.58 9.32 3.31
CA THR A 66 6.85 8.57 3.27
C THR A 66 8.04 9.44 3.67
N ASP A 67 8.06 10.67 3.18
CA ASP A 67 9.04 11.70 3.54
C ASP A 67 9.07 12.01 5.04
N SER A 68 7.88 12.06 5.66
CA SER A 68 7.75 12.27 7.10
C SER A 68 8.30 11.09 7.89
N ILE A 69 8.01 9.87 7.44
CA ILE A 69 8.56 8.64 8.04
C ILE A 69 10.08 8.61 7.93
N TRP A 70 10.64 8.89 6.74
CA TRP A 70 12.09 8.92 6.53
C TRP A 70 12.82 9.92 7.43
N LYS A 71 12.16 11.03 7.77
CA LYS A 71 12.72 12.11 8.59
C LYS A 71 12.40 11.94 10.09
N ASP A 72 11.77 10.83 10.50
CA ASP A 72 11.23 10.59 11.85
C ASP A 72 10.39 11.77 12.36
N LYS A 73 9.54 12.33 11.48
CA LYS A 73 8.60 13.41 11.78
C LYS A 73 7.18 12.88 11.91
N SER A 74 6.34 13.62 12.62
CA SER A 74 4.90 13.35 12.67
C SER A 74 4.30 13.41 11.26
N PRO A 75 3.55 12.37 10.82
CA PRO A 75 2.79 12.41 9.57
C PRO A 75 1.52 13.27 9.67
N VAL A 76 1.16 13.74 10.87
CA VAL A 76 0.00 14.61 11.11
C VAL A 76 0.36 16.06 10.78
N THR A 77 -0.33 16.67 9.82
CA THR A 77 -0.09 18.07 9.41
C THR A 77 -1.03 19.07 10.05
N ASP A 78 -2.22 18.64 10.48
CA ASP A 78 -3.16 19.45 11.23
C ASP A 78 -3.92 18.59 12.24
N SER A 79 -4.33 19.18 13.36
CA SER A 79 -5.18 18.53 14.34
C SER A 79 -6.13 19.52 14.99
N SER A 80 -7.35 19.07 15.28
CA SER A 80 -8.37 19.90 15.92
C SER A 80 -9.25 19.09 16.85
N ARG A 81 -10.04 19.77 17.69
CA ARG A 81 -11.05 19.12 18.53
C ARG A 81 -12.44 19.30 17.92
N SER A 82 -13.22 18.23 17.88
CA SER A 82 -14.55 18.27 17.30
C SER A 82 -15.49 19.20 18.08
N LYS A 83 -16.38 19.90 17.37
CA LYS A 83 -17.51 20.64 17.96
C LYS A 83 -18.76 19.77 17.93
N SER A 84 -19.76 20.13 18.74
CA SER A 84 -21.01 19.37 18.90
C SER A 84 -21.88 19.21 17.64
N LYS A 85 -21.59 19.94 16.56
CA LYS A 85 -22.28 19.81 15.27
C LYS A 85 -21.30 19.48 14.16
N GLN A 86 -20.41 20.42 13.87
CA GLN A 86 -19.45 20.30 12.78
C GLN A 86 -18.19 21.09 13.08
N THR A 87 -17.08 20.57 12.59
CA THR A 87 -15.74 21.13 12.78
C THR A 87 -15.15 21.40 11.41
N SER A 88 -14.80 22.65 11.15
CA SER A 88 -14.05 22.99 9.96
C SER A 88 -12.58 22.70 10.22
N ILE A 89 -11.98 21.83 9.40
CA ILE A 89 -10.56 21.49 9.45
C ILE A 89 -9.89 21.93 8.16
N LYS A 90 -8.66 22.45 8.25
CA LYS A 90 -7.90 22.80 7.05
C LYS A 90 -7.39 21.52 6.42
N THR A 91 -7.61 21.37 5.13
CA THR A 91 -7.17 20.19 4.39
C THR A 91 -6.31 20.57 3.20
N PRO A 92 -5.25 19.80 2.91
CA PRO A 92 -4.58 19.90 1.61
C PRO A 92 -5.57 19.66 0.45
N SER A 93 -5.20 20.10 -0.76
CA SER A 93 -5.92 19.81 -2.01
C SER A 93 -5.71 18.38 -2.54
N TRP A 94 -4.76 17.66 -1.96
CA TRP A 94 -4.33 16.31 -2.35
C TRP A 94 -5.03 15.24 -1.49
N PRO A 95 -5.00 13.96 -1.90
CA PRO A 95 -5.55 12.87 -1.10
C PRO A 95 -5.01 12.83 0.34
N LEU A 96 -5.89 12.51 1.29
CA LEU A 96 -5.58 12.55 2.73
C LEU A 96 -6.44 11.56 3.51
N THR A 97 -5.99 11.21 4.71
CA THR A 97 -6.77 10.48 5.71
C THR A 97 -7.15 11.42 6.85
N ILE A 98 -8.44 11.42 7.23
CA ILE A 98 -8.90 12.02 8.49
C ILE A 98 -9.10 10.91 9.51
N GLU A 99 -8.46 11.06 10.67
CA GLU A 99 -8.62 10.17 11.81
C GLU A 99 -9.36 10.90 12.95
N ALA A 100 -10.23 10.18 13.65
CA ALA A 100 -10.93 10.67 14.84
C ALA A 100 -10.73 9.73 16.01
N GLU A 101 -10.52 10.28 17.21
CA GLU A 101 -10.42 9.53 18.46
C GLU A 101 -11.20 10.22 19.59
N TRP A 102 -12.02 9.45 20.31
CA TRP A 102 -12.74 9.92 21.49
C TRP A 102 -13.06 8.77 22.44
N ASN A 103 -12.66 8.90 23.71
CA ASN A 103 -12.92 7.91 24.77
C ASN A 103 -12.57 6.46 24.39
N GLY A 104 -11.44 6.27 23.67
CA GLY A 104 -10.98 4.96 23.22
C GLY A 104 -11.73 4.39 22.02
N LEU A 105 -12.71 5.12 21.46
CA LEU A 105 -13.30 4.84 20.16
C LEU A 105 -12.52 5.58 19.07
N VAL A 106 -12.49 4.99 17.89
CA VAL A 106 -11.72 5.48 16.74
C VAL A 106 -12.54 5.42 15.46
N ALA A 107 -12.20 6.28 14.51
CA ALA A 107 -12.69 6.23 13.14
C ALA A 107 -11.60 6.75 12.20
N GLN A 108 -11.64 6.31 10.96
CA GLN A 108 -10.84 6.92 9.91
C GLN A 108 -11.58 6.94 8.58
N LYS A 109 -11.19 7.89 7.72
CA LYS A 109 -11.62 7.92 6.33
C LYS A 109 -10.54 8.52 5.44
N THR A 110 -10.16 7.79 4.41
CA THR A 110 -9.35 8.31 3.30
C THR A 110 -10.24 9.01 2.27
N LEU A 111 -9.81 10.20 1.87
CA LEU A 111 -10.45 11.06 0.88
C LEU A 111 -9.52 11.18 -0.33
N ASN A 112 -10.00 10.73 -1.50
CA ASN A 112 -9.25 10.78 -2.76
C ASN A 112 -9.44 12.08 -3.54
N GLN A 113 -10.45 12.88 -3.16
CA GLN A 113 -10.80 14.16 -3.76
C GLN A 113 -11.32 15.11 -2.67
N ALA A 114 -11.30 16.41 -2.95
CA ALA A 114 -11.87 17.41 -2.07
C ALA A 114 -13.37 17.12 -1.83
N GLN A 115 -13.77 17.09 -0.56
CA GLN A 115 -15.16 16.96 -0.14
C GLN A 115 -15.56 18.17 0.69
N GLU A 116 -16.82 18.57 0.63
CA GLU A 116 -17.33 19.66 1.46
C GLU A 116 -17.67 19.17 2.88
N ASN A 117 -18.17 17.94 3.00
CA ASN A 117 -18.64 17.37 4.27
C ASN A 117 -18.16 15.93 4.47
N LEU A 118 -17.76 15.59 5.69
CA LEU A 118 -17.39 14.24 6.10
C LEU A 118 -18.10 13.87 7.42
N ILE A 119 -18.66 12.66 7.48
CA ILE A 119 -19.17 12.08 8.71
C ILE A 119 -18.25 10.93 9.12
N LEU A 120 -17.75 10.97 10.36
CA LEU A 120 -16.97 9.90 10.98
C LEU A 120 -17.77 9.31 12.13
N GLN A 121 -18.19 8.06 11.99
CA GLN A 121 -18.81 7.31 13.08
C GLN A 121 -17.73 6.53 13.83
N LEU A 122 -17.62 6.82 15.13
CA LEU A 122 -16.64 6.19 16.01
C LEU A 122 -17.06 4.77 16.35
N GLU A 123 -16.08 3.87 16.33
CA GLU A 123 -16.25 2.46 16.64
C GLU A 123 -15.17 1.99 17.62
N LYS A 124 -15.39 0.81 18.23
CA LYS A 124 -14.33 0.16 19.00
C LYS A 124 -13.23 -0.32 18.05
N PRO A 125 -11.95 -0.04 18.33
CA PRO A 125 -10.86 -0.58 17.53
C PRO A 125 -10.76 -2.10 17.72
N ALA A 126 -10.26 -2.79 16.69
CA ALA A 126 -9.72 -4.13 16.85
C ALA A 126 -8.27 -4.07 17.32
N GLN A 127 -7.85 -5.07 18.08
CA GLN A 127 -6.45 -5.30 18.40
C GLN A 127 -5.83 -6.17 17.31
N ILE A 128 -4.85 -5.63 16.60
CA ILE A 128 -4.04 -6.39 15.66
C ILE A 128 -2.80 -6.86 16.38
N HIS A 129 -2.48 -8.14 16.22
CA HIS A 129 -1.29 -8.79 16.70
C HIS A 129 -0.47 -9.26 15.51
N GLY A 130 0.83 -9.02 15.55
CA GLY A 130 1.73 -9.51 14.53
C GLY A 130 2.96 -10.16 15.12
N ASN A 131 3.48 -11.15 14.41
CA ASN A 131 4.72 -11.84 14.73
C ASN A 131 5.68 -11.76 13.55
N LEU A 132 6.78 -11.03 13.71
CA LEU A 132 7.84 -10.93 12.71
C LEU A 132 8.79 -12.12 12.86
N ALA A 133 9.04 -12.86 11.79
CA ALA A 133 10.03 -13.94 11.79
C ALA A 133 11.45 -13.46 12.19
N GLN A 134 11.74 -12.18 12.01
CA GLN A 134 13.00 -11.54 12.36
C GLN A 134 12.79 -10.08 12.77
N LYS A 135 13.66 -9.54 13.64
CA LYS A 135 13.59 -8.14 14.04
C LYS A 135 14.07 -7.23 12.90
N ILE A 136 13.15 -6.49 12.27
CA ILE A 136 13.44 -5.61 11.12
C ILE A 136 13.74 -4.17 11.54
N SER A 137 13.03 -3.64 12.55
CA SER A 137 13.13 -2.23 12.93
C SER A 137 12.57 -1.98 14.33
N ASN A 138 12.97 -0.86 14.94
CA ASN A 138 12.39 -0.40 16.20
C ASN A 138 11.06 0.34 16.00
N LYS A 139 10.72 0.82 14.79
CA LYS A 139 9.46 1.52 14.51
C LYS A 139 8.87 1.06 13.17
N MET A 140 7.60 0.72 13.19
CA MET A 140 6.79 0.36 12.04
C MET A 140 5.58 1.28 11.99
N TYR A 141 5.10 1.57 10.79
CA TYR A 141 4.10 2.60 10.54
C TYR A 141 2.98 2.02 9.71
N PHE A 142 1.74 2.33 10.06
CA PHE A 142 0.61 1.98 9.21
C PHE A 142 0.47 3.03 8.10
N ALA A 143 0.51 2.59 6.84
CA ALA A 143 0.54 3.45 5.66
C ALA A 143 -0.58 4.49 5.68
N HIS A 144 -0.24 5.74 5.32
CA HIS A 144 -1.18 6.86 5.22
C HIS A 144 -1.99 7.15 6.49
N SER A 145 -1.41 6.85 7.65
CA SER A 145 -2.02 7.05 8.96
C SER A 145 -1.04 7.66 9.96
N SER A 146 -1.55 8.06 11.12
CA SER A 146 -0.75 8.44 12.28
C SER A 146 -0.38 7.26 13.18
N HIS A 147 -0.90 6.06 12.88
CA HIS A 147 -0.67 4.87 13.68
C HIS A 147 0.74 4.32 13.44
N GLN A 148 1.43 4.02 14.54
CA GLN A 148 2.74 3.40 14.56
C GLN A 148 2.79 2.33 15.63
N VAL A 149 3.71 1.39 15.48
CA VAL A 149 3.91 0.29 16.42
C VAL A 149 5.40 -0.05 16.48
N GLN A 150 5.81 -0.68 17.58
CA GLN A 150 7.16 -1.22 17.75
C GLN A 150 7.02 -2.71 18.07
N SER A 151 7.91 -3.53 17.54
CA SER A 151 8.04 -4.91 17.97
C SER A 151 8.88 -5.02 19.23
N ASP A 152 8.59 -6.04 20.04
CA ASP A 152 9.41 -6.44 21.18
C ASP A 152 10.69 -7.18 20.72
N ALA A 153 11.45 -7.72 21.68
CA ALA A 153 12.69 -8.44 21.39
C ALA A 153 12.46 -9.74 20.61
N GLU A 154 11.27 -10.32 20.76
CA GLU A 154 10.82 -11.54 20.12
C GLU A 154 10.14 -11.30 18.76
N GLY A 155 10.08 -10.04 18.30
CA GLY A 155 9.47 -9.69 17.01
C GLY A 155 7.94 -9.54 17.06
N LYS A 156 7.32 -9.61 18.24
CA LYS A 156 5.87 -9.48 18.40
C LYS A 156 5.46 -8.03 18.56
N PHE A 157 4.29 -7.68 18.05
CA PHE A 157 3.71 -6.36 18.29
C PHE A 157 2.19 -6.42 18.44
N SER A 158 1.62 -5.34 18.98
CA SER A 158 0.18 -5.12 18.89
C SER A 158 -0.17 -3.65 18.69
N SER A 159 -1.26 -3.40 17.97
CA SER A 159 -1.80 -2.06 17.72
C SER A 159 -3.33 -2.08 17.78
N LYS A 160 -3.94 -0.94 18.10
CA LYS A 160 -5.39 -0.76 18.07
C LYS A 160 -5.76 0.07 16.86
N LEU A 161 -6.48 -0.54 15.92
CA LEU A 161 -6.86 0.12 14.67
C LEU A 161 -8.38 0.14 14.47
N PRO A 162 -8.93 1.23 13.92
CA PRO A 162 -10.32 1.25 13.48
C PRO A 162 -10.57 0.24 12.34
N PRO A 163 -11.84 -0.10 12.07
CA PRO A 163 -12.22 -0.81 10.86
C PRO A 163 -11.67 -0.14 9.60
N GLY A 164 -11.12 -0.95 8.70
CA GLY A 164 -10.44 -0.47 7.50
C GLY A 164 -9.40 -1.45 6.96
N GLU A 165 -8.80 -1.08 5.83
CA GLU A 165 -7.63 -1.75 5.29
C GLU A 165 -6.36 -1.08 5.82
N TRP A 166 -5.37 -1.90 6.13
CA TRP A 166 -4.17 -1.47 6.82
C TRP A 166 -2.94 -2.15 6.24
N THR A 167 -1.93 -1.33 5.98
CA THR A 167 -0.63 -1.81 5.50
C THR A 167 0.43 -1.42 6.50
N LEU A 168 1.09 -2.40 7.10
CA LEU A 168 2.19 -2.15 8.01
C LEU A 168 3.49 -2.02 7.22
N ILE A 169 4.20 -0.92 7.43
CA ILE A 169 5.46 -0.60 6.76
C ILE A 169 6.57 -0.57 7.81
N ALA A 170 7.65 -1.34 7.60
CA ALA A 170 8.89 -1.14 8.32
C ALA A 170 9.78 -0.12 7.62
N GLN A 171 10.43 0.73 8.42
CA GLN A 171 11.58 1.49 7.95
C GLN A 171 12.82 0.61 8.04
N GLY A 172 13.33 0.16 6.89
CA GLY A 172 14.64 -0.45 6.77
C GLY A 172 15.76 0.61 6.63
N ASP A 173 17.00 0.15 6.51
CA ASP A 173 18.17 1.04 6.43
C ASP A 173 18.14 1.94 5.18
N SER A 174 17.59 1.43 4.08
CA SER A 174 17.60 2.07 2.76
C SER A 174 16.26 2.04 2.01
N SER A 175 15.24 1.30 2.48
CA SER A 175 13.87 1.29 1.94
C SER A 175 12.81 1.28 3.01
N LEU A 176 11.59 1.63 2.59
CA LEU A 176 10.36 1.24 3.25
C LEU A 176 9.93 -0.15 2.76
N LEU A 177 9.57 -1.03 3.69
CA LEU A 177 9.21 -2.43 3.43
C LEU A 177 7.76 -2.69 3.85
N PRO A 178 6.83 -3.03 2.93
CA PRO A 178 5.51 -3.48 3.29
C PRO A 178 5.59 -4.89 3.90
N LEU A 179 5.11 -5.00 5.13
CA LEU A 179 5.15 -6.22 5.93
C LEU A 179 3.84 -6.99 5.84
N ILE A 180 2.75 -6.31 6.19
CA ILE A 180 1.38 -6.86 6.23
C ILE A 180 0.50 -6.01 5.34
N ASN A 181 -0.46 -6.66 4.67
CA ASN A 181 -1.72 -6.05 4.29
C ASN A 181 -2.87 -6.78 5.01
N THR A 182 -3.56 -6.11 5.91
CA THR A 182 -4.65 -6.70 6.69
C THR A 182 -5.92 -5.85 6.59
N ARG A 183 -7.05 -6.44 6.98
CA ARG A 183 -8.34 -5.77 7.02
C ARG A 183 -9.00 -5.99 8.38
N VAL A 184 -9.35 -4.89 9.04
CA VAL A 184 -10.17 -4.89 10.24
C VAL A 184 -11.63 -4.72 9.83
N GLN A 185 -12.48 -5.69 10.14
CA GLN A 185 -13.92 -5.60 9.94
C GLN A 185 -14.60 -4.83 11.07
N SER A 186 -15.74 -4.20 10.79
CA SER A 186 -16.55 -3.56 11.84
C SER A 186 -17.00 -4.61 12.87
N GLY A 187 -16.88 -4.26 14.15
CA GLY A 187 -17.17 -5.18 15.26
C GLY A 187 -16.11 -6.26 15.52
N GLN A 188 -15.05 -6.34 14.72
CA GLN A 188 -13.95 -7.27 14.97
C GLN A 188 -13.17 -6.85 16.22
N ILE A 189 -12.81 -7.82 17.06
CA ILE A 189 -12.11 -7.57 18.33
C ILE A 189 -10.61 -7.83 18.17
N GLU A 190 -10.23 -8.90 17.46
CA GLU A 190 -8.84 -9.29 17.26
C GLU A 190 -8.56 -9.66 15.80
N VAL A 191 -7.32 -9.40 15.38
CA VAL A 191 -6.70 -9.84 14.13
C VAL A 191 -5.32 -10.39 14.47
N TRP A 192 -4.96 -11.54 13.92
CA TRP A 192 -3.65 -12.16 14.10
C TRP A 192 -2.98 -12.35 12.75
N GLU A 193 -1.74 -11.89 12.63
CA GLU A 193 -0.97 -11.92 11.39
C GLU A 193 0.42 -12.51 11.67
N ASP A 194 0.76 -13.61 11.00
CA ASP A 194 2.13 -14.10 10.93
C ASP A 194 2.82 -13.49 9.72
N ILE A 195 4.00 -12.90 9.92
CA ILE A 195 4.59 -11.99 8.95
C ILE A 195 5.89 -12.57 8.44
N GLU A 196 5.84 -13.03 7.20
CA GLU A 196 7.02 -13.37 6.44
C GLU A 196 7.62 -12.12 5.78
N ILE A 197 8.94 -12.04 5.84
CA ILE A 197 9.73 -10.97 5.23
C ILE A 197 10.69 -11.67 4.29
N ALA A 198 10.79 -11.18 3.05
CA ALA A 198 11.80 -11.66 2.14
C ALA A 198 13.19 -11.60 2.79
N GLU A 199 13.91 -12.72 2.72
CA GLU A 199 15.31 -12.79 3.16
C GLU A 199 16.23 -12.24 2.06
N GLY A 200 17.28 -11.51 2.46
CA GLY A 200 18.31 -11.02 1.54
C GLY A 200 17.81 -10.03 0.49
N ASP A 201 18.39 -10.09 -0.71
CA ASP A 201 18.03 -9.26 -1.85
C ASP A 201 16.81 -9.84 -2.55
N SER A 202 15.64 -9.76 -1.93
CA SER A 202 14.39 -10.29 -2.48
C SER A 202 13.18 -9.40 -2.19
N VAL A 203 12.18 -9.49 -3.07
CA VAL A 203 10.93 -8.73 -2.99
C VAL A 203 9.74 -9.66 -3.18
N ILE A 204 8.91 -9.79 -2.13
CA ILE A 204 7.58 -10.40 -2.26
C ILE A 204 6.69 -9.39 -3.00
N ILE A 205 6.30 -9.68 -4.24
CA ILE A 205 5.41 -8.80 -5.00
C ILE A 205 3.94 -9.03 -4.57
N GLU A 206 3.58 -10.28 -4.33
CA GLU A 206 2.21 -10.70 -4.00
C GLU A 206 2.23 -11.99 -3.17
N ASP A 207 1.45 -11.99 -2.09
CA ASP A 207 1.20 -13.14 -1.21
C ASP A 207 -0.30 -13.38 -1.01
N PHE A 208 -1.14 -12.65 -1.74
CA PHE A 208 -2.60 -12.70 -1.75
C PHE A 208 -3.29 -12.47 -0.39
N THR A 209 -2.55 -12.10 0.66
CA THR A 209 -3.09 -11.80 1.99
C THR A 209 -3.92 -10.51 2.00
N ARG A 210 -3.63 -9.58 1.06
CA ARG A 210 -4.38 -8.34 0.87
C ARG A 210 -5.73 -8.59 0.20
N GLY A 211 -6.80 -7.93 0.65
CA GLY A 211 -8.04 -7.84 -0.12
C GLY A 211 -7.97 -6.88 -1.33
N GLY A 212 -8.60 -7.24 -2.46
CA GLY A 212 -8.80 -6.34 -3.61
C GLY A 212 -8.02 -6.73 -4.87
N ASN A 213 -7.92 -5.88 -5.89
CA ASN A 213 -7.27 -6.26 -7.16
C ASN A 213 -5.83 -5.77 -7.30
N ALA A 214 -5.15 -5.37 -6.23
CA ALA A 214 -3.82 -4.79 -6.33
C ALA A 214 -2.80 -5.49 -5.42
N ASN A 215 -1.54 -5.46 -5.85
CA ASN A 215 -0.43 -6.17 -5.25
C ASN A 215 -0.01 -5.59 -3.88
N LYS A 216 0.99 -6.24 -3.26
CA LYS A 216 1.50 -5.89 -1.92
C LYS A 216 2.08 -4.47 -1.84
N TRP A 217 2.52 -3.91 -2.96
CA TRP A 217 3.21 -2.62 -3.06
C TRP A 217 2.30 -1.44 -3.38
N HIS A 218 1.05 -1.71 -3.79
CA HIS A 218 0.09 -0.70 -4.22
C HIS A 218 -0.08 0.47 -3.25
N TRP A 219 -0.03 0.24 -1.94
CA TRP A 219 -0.15 1.32 -0.96
C TRP A 219 0.98 2.34 -1.01
N LEU A 220 2.19 1.92 -1.41
CA LEU A 220 3.35 2.79 -1.52
C LEU A 220 3.49 3.39 -2.92
N THR A 221 3.02 2.68 -3.95
CA THR A 221 3.24 3.07 -5.34
C THR A 221 1.99 3.64 -6.02
N SER A 222 0.81 3.43 -5.44
CA SER A 222 -0.50 3.66 -6.05
C SER A 222 -0.74 2.90 -7.37
N THR A 223 0.04 1.85 -7.61
CA THR A 223 0.05 1.05 -8.85
C THR A 223 0.01 -0.45 -8.53
N GLY A 224 0.36 -1.35 -9.45
CA GLY A 224 0.44 -2.78 -9.10
C GLY A 224 -0.88 -3.53 -9.24
N TRP A 225 -1.69 -3.23 -10.27
CA TRP A 225 -3.03 -3.82 -10.41
C TRP A 225 -2.96 -5.18 -11.12
N TRP A 226 -3.72 -6.12 -10.58
CA TRP A 226 -4.03 -7.39 -11.22
C TRP A 226 -5.21 -7.25 -12.17
N PHE A 227 -5.12 -7.97 -13.28
CA PHE A 227 -6.14 -8.01 -14.31
C PHE A 227 -6.34 -9.42 -14.84
N CYS A 228 -7.50 -9.63 -15.48
CA CYS A 228 -7.85 -10.83 -16.21
C CYS A 228 -8.35 -10.40 -17.58
N SER A 229 -7.97 -11.12 -18.63
CA SER A 229 -8.39 -10.84 -20.00
C SER A 229 -8.50 -12.13 -20.80
N VAL A 230 -9.45 -12.16 -21.71
CA VAL A 230 -9.86 -13.36 -22.47
C VAL A 230 -10.20 -12.95 -23.90
N ASP A 231 -10.12 -13.89 -24.82
CA ASP A 231 -10.80 -13.75 -26.11
C ASP A 231 -12.34 -13.76 -25.93
N SER A 232 -13.08 -13.53 -27.02
CA SER A 232 -14.54 -13.39 -27.00
C SER A 232 -15.34 -14.66 -26.70
N SER A 233 -14.68 -15.82 -26.67
CA SER A 233 -15.27 -17.16 -26.49
C SER A 233 -14.73 -17.91 -25.26
N SER A 234 -13.69 -17.39 -24.63
CA SER A 234 -13.06 -17.97 -23.44
C SER A 234 -13.52 -17.26 -22.17
N SER A 235 -13.28 -17.86 -21.01
CA SER A 235 -13.64 -17.26 -19.72
C SER A 235 -12.65 -17.62 -18.61
N ILE A 236 -12.61 -16.77 -17.58
CA ILE A 236 -11.86 -17.00 -16.34
C ILE A 236 -12.85 -16.89 -15.17
N ASN A 237 -12.84 -17.89 -14.30
CA ASN A 237 -13.68 -17.91 -13.11
C ASN A 237 -12.85 -18.10 -11.82
N PRO A 238 -12.88 -17.12 -10.90
CA PRO A 238 -13.55 -15.82 -11.03
C PRO A 238 -12.76 -14.85 -11.93
N GLY A 239 -13.44 -13.90 -12.57
CA GLY A 239 -12.83 -12.97 -13.53
C GLY A 239 -12.05 -11.80 -12.91
N ASN A 240 -11.75 -11.85 -11.62
CA ASN A 240 -10.96 -10.84 -10.92
C ASN A 240 -10.24 -11.46 -9.71
N LEU A 241 -9.16 -10.81 -9.27
CA LEU A 241 -8.34 -11.34 -8.17
C LEU A 241 -9.03 -11.26 -6.81
N HIS A 242 -9.85 -10.24 -6.56
CA HIS A 242 -10.61 -10.09 -5.31
C HIS A 242 -11.37 -11.38 -4.96
N ASP A 243 -12.11 -11.93 -5.92
CA ASP A 243 -12.91 -13.14 -5.75
C ASP A 243 -12.09 -14.44 -5.88
N ALA A 244 -10.93 -14.37 -6.55
CA ALA A 244 -10.04 -15.51 -6.77
C ALA A 244 -9.35 -15.98 -5.47
N ARG A 245 -9.29 -15.14 -4.44
CA ARG A 245 -8.60 -15.49 -3.20
C ARG A 245 -9.32 -16.59 -2.43
N LYS A 246 -8.56 -17.59 -2.01
CA LYS A 246 -9.02 -18.75 -1.23
C LYS A 246 -8.20 -18.91 0.04
N PRO A 247 -8.81 -19.39 1.14
CA PRO A 247 -8.19 -19.44 2.46
C PRO A 247 -7.16 -20.55 2.64
N ALA A 248 -6.45 -20.48 3.78
CA ALA A 248 -5.28 -21.24 4.20
C ALA A 248 -5.36 -22.75 4.02
N SER A 249 -6.54 -23.35 4.21
CA SER A 249 -6.68 -24.80 4.04
C SER A 249 -6.42 -25.27 2.61
N LEU A 250 -6.39 -24.34 1.65
CA LEU A 250 -6.20 -24.58 0.23
C LEU A 250 -4.95 -23.89 -0.32
N SER A 251 -4.18 -23.18 0.51
CA SER A 251 -2.98 -22.46 0.11
C SER A 251 -1.75 -22.96 0.86
N GLU A 252 -0.56 -22.65 0.34
CA GLU A 252 0.70 -23.00 1.00
C GLU A 252 0.96 -22.06 2.19
N LEU A 253 0.68 -20.76 2.04
CA LEU A 253 1.06 -19.72 3.01
C LEU A 253 -0.13 -18.90 3.54
N GLY A 254 -1.31 -19.51 3.60
CA GLY A 254 -2.47 -18.91 4.27
C GLY A 254 -3.53 -18.28 3.37
N VAL A 255 -3.17 -17.66 2.24
CA VAL A 255 -4.15 -17.26 1.21
C VAL A 255 -3.51 -17.43 -0.17
N ALA A 256 -4.22 -18.02 -1.12
CA ALA A 256 -3.76 -18.15 -2.51
C ALA A 256 -4.80 -17.62 -3.49
N ALA A 257 -4.38 -17.26 -4.69
CA ALA A 257 -5.28 -17.05 -5.81
C ALA A 257 -5.65 -18.39 -6.47
N HIS A 258 -6.92 -18.58 -6.75
CA HIS A 258 -7.46 -19.73 -7.49
C HIS A 258 -8.29 -19.25 -8.67
N LEU A 259 -7.85 -19.58 -9.89
CA LEU A 259 -8.55 -19.24 -11.13
C LEU A 259 -8.73 -20.48 -11.99
N ASN A 260 -9.92 -20.64 -12.54
CA ASN A 260 -10.24 -21.64 -13.56
C ASN A 260 -10.32 -20.94 -14.91
N PHE A 261 -9.68 -21.52 -15.92
CA PHE A 261 -9.61 -21.00 -17.27
C PHE A 261 -10.38 -21.96 -18.17
N ASP A 262 -11.45 -21.49 -18.79
CA ASP A 262 -12.18 -22.22 -19.81
C ASP A 262 -11.86 -21.60 -21.17
N VAL A 263 -10.97 -22.26 -21.92
CA VAL A 263 -10.44 -21.72 -23.20
C VAL A 263 -11.02 -22.50 -24.37
N CYS A 264 -11.66 -21.78 -25.29
CA CYS A 264 -12.17 -22.37 -26.53
C CYS A 264 -11.03 -22.74 -27.50
N TYR A 265 -11.31 -23.65 -28.44
CA TYR A 265 -10.30 -24.11 -29.41
C TYR A 265 -9.70 -22.94 -30.20
N GLY A 266 -8.38 -22.75 -30.09
CA GLY A 266 -7.65 -21.65 -30.73
C GLY A 266 -7.75 -20.30 -30.01
N GLY A 267 -8.34 -20.28 -28.82
CA GLY A 267 -8.49 -19.12 -27.96
C GLY A 267 -7.31 -18.89 -27.01
N PHE A 268 -7.45 -17.87 -26.16
CA PHE A 268 -6.56 -17.56 -25.06
C PHE A 268 -7.32 -16.99 -23.86
N ALA A 269 -6.75 -17.20 -22.68
CA ALA A 269 -7.14 -16.54 -21.45
C ALA A 269 -5.89 -16.25 -20.62
N HIS A 270 -5.84 -15.10 -19.95
CA HIS A 270 -4.72 -14.76 -19.09
C HIS A 270 -5.13 -13.93 -17.87
N CYS A 271 -4.34 -14.07 -16.81
CA CYS A 271 -4.33 -13.15 -15.68
C CYS A 271 -2.90 -12.64 -15.49
N GLY A 272 -2.75 -11.45 -14.93
CA GLY A 272 -1.43 -10.88 -14.69
C GLY A 272 -1.50 -9.67 -13.80
N MET A 273 -0.34 -9.08 -13.55
CA MET A 273 -0.22 -7.82 -12.84
C MET A 273 0.64 -6.86 -13.66
N ASP A 274 0.20 -5.60 -13.68
CA ASP A 274 1.01 -4.48 -14.15
C ASP A 274 1.70 -3.84 -12.95
N PHE A 275 3.01 -3.59 -13.03
CA PHE A 275 3.73 -2.85 -12.00
C PHE A 275 3.32 -1.37 -11.97
N TYR A 276 2.93 -0.80 -13.12
CA TYR A 276 2.42 0.57 -13.29
C TYR A 276 1.19 0.57 -14.19
N GLU A 277 0.23 1.46 -13.92
CA GLU A 277 -1.07 1.47 -14.59
C GLU A 277 -0.92 1.67 -16.12
N SER A 278 -1.34 0.68 -16.91
CA SER A 278 -1.15 0.63 -18.36
C SER A 278 -1.95 1.68 -19.15
N HIS A 279 -2.94 2.33 -18.56
CA HIS A 279 -3.79 3.32 -19.22
C HIS A 279 -3.19 4.74 -19.28
N LEU A 280 -2.09 5.00 -18.56
CA LEU A 280 -1.38 6.27 -18.62
C LEU A 280 -0.26 6.17 -19.65
N ALA A 281 -0.63 6.09 -20.93
CA ALA A 281 0.32 6.04 -22.05
C ALA A 281 1.30 7.24 -22.11
N ASP A 282 1.06 8.28 -21.30
CA ASP A 282 1.83 9.52 -21.26
C ASP A 282 2.72 9.68 -20.01
N THR A 283 2.80 8.70 -19.11
CA THR A 283 3.76 8.75 -17.99
C THR A 283 5.11 8.15 -18.41
N PRO A 284 6.18 8.97 -18.56
CA PRO A 284 7.52 8.43 -18.70
C PRO A 284 7.84 7.64 -17.43
N ASN A 285 8.15 6.34 -17.57
CA ASN A 285 8.47 5.38 -16.51
C ASN A 285 7.32 4.49 -15.98
N ASN A 286 6.52 3.89 -16.86
CA ASN A 286 5.59 2.81 -16.48
C ASN A 286 6.28 1.43 -16.32
N THR A 287 7.55 1.40 -15.94
CA THR A 287 8.32 0.16 -15.83
C THR A 287 9.11 0.11 -14.53
N VAL A 288 9.43 -1.10 -14.08
CA VAL A 288 10.32 -1.36 -12.96
C VAL A 288 11.67 -1.85 -13.47
N ASP A 289 12.72 -1.54 -12.71
CA ASP A 289 14.07 -2.03 -12.97
C ASP A 289 14.29 -3.36 -12.24
N LEU A 290 14.34 -4.45 -13.02
CA LEU A 290 14.66 -5.81 -12.59
C LEU A 290 16.03 -6.28 -13.11
N SER A 291 16.95 -5.36 -13.46
CA SER A 291 18.24 -5.71 -14.08
C SER A 291 19.12 -6.63 -13.23
N ASN A 292 18.91 -6.66 -11.91
CA ASN A 292 19.60 -7.57 -10.99
C ASN A 292 18.78 -8.82 -10.64
N MET A 293 17.64 -9.04 -11.29
CA MET A 293 16.80 -10.21 -11.00
C MET A 293 17.53 -11.50 -11.32
N ASP A 294 17.75 -12.32 -10.29
CA ASP A 294 18.33 -13.65 -10.40
C ASP A 294 17.28 -14.69 -10.77
N SER A 295 16.07 -14.56 -10.20
CA SER A 295 14.94 -15.44 -10.49
C SER A 295 13.60 -14.86 -10.07
N LEU A 296 12.54 -15.29 -10.76
CA LEU A 296 11.16 -15.16 -10.31
C LEU A 296 10.72 -16.51 -9.72
N SER A 297 10.30 -16.53 -8.45
CA SER A 297 9.78 -17.73 -7.81
C SER A 297 8.34 -17.54 -7.35
N PHE A 298 7.55 -18.61 -7.38
CA PHE A 298 6.19 -18.62 -6.83
C PHE A 298 5.78 -20.06 -6.50
N TYR A 299 4.87 -20.23 -5.55
CA TYR A 299 4.21 -21.50 -5.35
C TYR A 299 3.05 -21.62 -6.33
N ALA A 300 2.93 -22.79 -6.96
CA ALA A 300 1.79 -23.09 -7.81
C ALA A 300 1.36 -24.55 -7.68
N GLN A 301 0.09 -24.78 -7.96
CA GLN A 301 -0.47 -26.10 -8.27
C GLN A 301 -1.63 -25.94 -9.24
N GLY A 302 -2.09 -27.03 -9.83
CA GLY A 302 -3.29 -27.05 -10.64
C GLY A 302 -3.16 -28.01 -11.81
N GLN A 303 -3.68 -27.61 -12.96
CA GLN A 303 -3.71 -28.43 -14.15
C GLN A 303 -3.50 -27.59 -15.40
N GLY A 304 -2.71 -28.12 -16.34
CA GLY A 304 -2.52 -27.55 -17.67
C GLY A 304 -1.17 -26.87 -17.84
N ASP A 305 -0.96 -26.36 -19.06
CA ASP A 305 0.26 -25.67 -19.45
C ASP A 305 0.01 -24.17 -19.50
N PHE A 306 0.90 -23.41 -18.90
CA PHE A 306 0.87 -21.95 -18.90
C PHE A 306 2.10 -21.39 -19.59
N THR A 307 1.88 -20.34 -20.36
CA THR A 307 2.93 -19.44 -20.82
C THR A 307 3.05 -18.30 -19.83
N ILE A 308 4.21 -18.21 -19.15
CA ILE A 308 4.54 -17.07 -18.31
C ILE A 308 5.22 -16.02 -19.18
N GLN A 309 4.70 -14.79 -19.15
CA GLN A 309 5.20 -13.69 -19.96
C GLN A 309 5.69 -12.53 -19.08
N LEU A 310 6.81 -11.95 -19.49
CA LEU A 310 7.30 -10.65 -19.03
C LEU A 310 7.11 -9.66 -20.17
N ILE A 311 6.36 -8.59 -19.90
CA ILE A 311 6.14 -7.51 -20.85
C ILE A 311 7.20 -6.43 -20.61
N VAL A 312 7.95 -6.10 -21.65
CA VAL A 312 8.98 -5.05 -21.64
C VAL A 312 8.53 -3.90 -22.51
N ILE A 313 8.63 -2.68 -22.00
CA ILE A 313 8.35 -1.43 -22.72
C ILE A 313 9.63 -0.60 -22.77
N PRO A 314 10.46 -0.73 -23.83
CA PRO A 314 11.70 0.01 -23.94
C PRO A 314 11.47 1.54 -23.98
N PRO A 315 12.45 2.34 -23.53
CA PRO A 315 12.31 3.79 -23.52
C PRO A 315 12.19 4.33 -24.95
N ASN A 316 11.38 5.38 -25.11
CA ASN A 316 11.20 6.11 -26.38
C ASN A 316 10.61 5.29 -27.55
N SER A 317 9.90 4.19 -27.29
CA SER A 317 9.24 3.43 -28.36
C SER A 317 8.04 2.62 -27.84
N ALA A 318 6.88 3.27 -27.74
CA ALA A 318 5.61 2.56 -27.48
C ALA A 318 5.31 1.48 -28.54
N ASP A 319 5.85 1.62 -29.76
CA ASP A 319 5.74 0.65 -30.85
C ASP A 319 6.69 -0.56 -30.72
N SER A 320 7.47 -0.68 -29.63
CA SER A 320 8.44 -1.75 -29.43
C SER A 320 8.18 -2.63 -28.21
N VAL A 321 6.92 -2.82 -27.82
CA VAL A 321 6.56 -3.80 -26.78
C VAL A 321 7.18 -5.15 -27.11
N ARG A 322 7.99 -5.67 -26.18
CA ARG A 322 8.64 -6.98 -26.29
C ARG A 322 8.01 -7.92 -25.28
N THR A 323 7.59 -9.08 -25.75
CA THR A 323 7.07 -10.14 -24.88
C THR A 323 8.12 -11.23 -24.76
N TYR A 324 8.63 -11.43 -23.55
CA TYR A 324 9.52 -12.53 -23.21
C TYR A 324 8.72 -13.63 -22.54
N ALA A 325 8.80 -14.85 -23.05
CA ALA A 325 7.91 -15.94 -22.63
C ALA A 325 8.67 -17.23 -22.29
N THR A 326 8.13 -17.98 -21.34
CA THR A 326 8.54 -19.35 -21.02
C THR A 326 7.33 -20.23 -20.74
N GLN A 327 7.44 -21.53 -21.00
CA GLN A 327 6.35 -22.48 -20.75
C GLN A 327 6.57 -23.17 -19.41
N VAL A 328 5.49 -23.33 -18.64
CA VAL A 328 5.48 -24.08 -17.39
C VAL A 328 4.31 -25.06 -17.41
N HIS A 329 4.58 -26.29 -16.98
CA HIS A 329 3.54 -27.26 -16.67
C HIS A 329 3.23 -27.17 -15.17
N LEU A 330 1.96 -27.01 -14.80
CA LEU A 330 1.61 -26.90 -13.39
C LEU A 330 1.65 -28.27 -12.69
N PRO A 331 2.27 -28.36 -11.51
CA PRO A 331 2.27 -29.58 -10.71
C PRO A 331 0.88 -29.82 -10.11
N SER A 332 0.55 -31.09 -9.86
CA SER A 332 -0.72 -31.48 -9.23
C SER A 332 -0.78 -31.25 -7.72
N SER A 333 0.32 -30.81 -7.12
CA SER A 333 0.46 -30.45 -5.70
C SER A 333 1.29 -29.18 -5.60
N TRP A 334 1.16 -28.46 -4.48
CA TRP A 334 1.96 -27.26 -4.24
C TRP A 334 3.46 -27.54 -4.41
N GLU A 335 4.06 -26.89 -5.39
CA GLU A 335 5.50 -26.85 -5.55
C GLU A 335 5.94 -25.41 -5.81
N ARG A 336 7.17 -25.11 -5.38
CA ARG A 336 7.81 -23.84 -5.67
C ARG A 336 8.44 -23.92 -7.05
N LEU A 337 7.89 -23.18 -8.01
CA LEU A 337 8.48 -22.99 -9.31
C LEU A 337 9.49 -21.83 -9.24
N ASN A 338 10.63 -21.98 -9.92
CA ASN A 338 11.69 -20.98 -9.96
C ASN A 338 12.15 -20.76 -11.40
N LEU A 339 11.89 -19.57 -11.93
CA LEU A 339 12.18 -19.20 -13.31
C LEU A 339 13.37 -18.25 -13.35
N LEU A 340 14.44 -18.68 -14.01
CA LEU A 340 15.62 -17.84 -14.29
C LEU A 340 15.32 -16.89 -15.46
N PRO A 341 15.91 -15.68 -15.51
CA PRO A 341 15.81 -14.81 -16.68
C PRO A 341 16.14 -15.52 -18.00
N SER A 342 17.12 -16.42 -17.99
CA SER A 342 17.54 -17.21 -19.15
C SER A 342 16.49 -18.21 -19.65
N ALA A 343 15.43 -18.48 -18.89
CA ALA A 343 14.32 -19.33 -19.34
C ALA A 343 13.36 -18.59 -20.27
N PHE A 344 13.43 -17.25 -20.33
CA PHE A 344 12.52 -16.44 -21.12
C PHE A 344 13.09 -16.10 -22.49
N SER A 345 12.27 -16.26 -23.52
CA SER A 345 12.65 -16.02 -24.92
C SER A 345 11.69 -15.05 -25.62
N LEU A 346 12.22 -14.19 -26.49
CA LEU A 346 11.49 -13.13 -27.16
C LEU A 346 10.47 -13.72 -28.14
N ASN A 347 9.19 -13.41 -27.93
CA ASN A 347 8.07 -13.91 -28.72
C ASN A 347 8.08 -15.44 -28.88
N GLY A 348 8.56 -16.16 -27.86
CA GLY A 348 8.71 -17.61 -27.87
C GLY A 348 9.80 -18.14 -28.82
N LYS A 349 10.67 -17.26 -29.35
CA LYS A 349 11.80 -17.65 -30.19
C LYS A 349 13.02 -17.94 -29.31
N GLU A 350 13.30 -19.22 -29.10
CA GLU A 350 14.37 -19.74 -28.21
C GLU A 350 15.75 -19.08 -28.39
N THR A 351 16.03 -18.52 -29.56
CA THR A 351 17.34 -17.92 -29.90
C THR A 351 17.56 -16.50 -29.38
N THR A 352 16.52 -15.82 -28.87
CA THR A 352 16.64 -14.44 -28.37
C THR A 352 16.18 -14.41 -26.91
N LEU A 353 17.14 -14.53 -26.00
CA LEU A 353 16.90 -14.60 -24.57
C LEU A 353 16.69 -13.21 -23.98
N LEU A 354 16.07 -13.16 -22.81
CA LEU A 354 15.94 -11.94 -22.02
C LEU A 354 17.32 -11.39 -21.64
N GLU A 355 17.66 -10.21 -22.18
CA GLU A 355 18.93 -9.52 -21.92
C GLU A 355 18.82 -8.54 -20.73
N THR A 356 19.94 -8.27 -20.06
CA THR A 356 20.01 -7.35 -18.90
C THR A 356 19.46 -5.95 -19.20
N GLY A 357 19.61 -5.46 -20.44
CA GLY A 357 19.09 -4.14 -20.84
C GLY A 357 17.56 -4.06 -20.92
N ASP A 358 16.89 -5.19 -21.14
CA ASP A 358 15.43 -5.26 -21.21
C ASP A 358 14.81 -5.48 -19.81
N LEU A 359 15.55 -6.13 -18.90
CA LEU A 359 15.16 -6.28 -17.51
C LEU A 359 14.98 -4.96 -16.75
N SER A 360 15.61 -3.87 -17.19
CA SER A 360 15.41 -2.55 -16.58
C SER A 360 14.10 -1.84 -16.98
N HIS A 361 13.29 -2.47 -17.84
CA HIS A 361 12.10 -1.88 -18.45
C HIS A 361 10.88 -2.81 -18.40
N ILE A 362 10.72 -3.56 -17.31
CA ILE A 362 9.63 -4.53 -17.13
C ILE A 362 8.35 -3.80 -16.73
N ASN A 363 7.25 -4.05 -17.43
CA ASN A 363 5.93 -3.48 -17.14
C ASN A 363 5.00 -4.47 -16.44
N SER A 364 4.98 -5.74 -16.86
CA SER A 364 3.98 -6.71 -16.38
C SER A 364 4.52 -8.14 -16.29
N ILE A 365 3.89 -8.93 -15.42
CA ILE A 365 4.01 -10.39 -15.36
C ILE A 365 2.64 -10.99 -15.69
N ILE A 366 2.57 -11.90 -16.65
CA ILE A 366 1.32 -12.50 -17.14
C ILE A 366 1.41 -14.03 -17.13
N PHE A 367 0.33 -14.67 -16.68
CA PHE A 367 0.08 -16.10 -16.73
C PHE A 367 -1.00 -16.35 -17.78
N MET A 368 -0.63 -16.94 -18.91
CA MET A 368 -1.51 -17.16 -20.06
C MET A 368 -1.66 -18.65 -20.38
N THR A 369 -2.86 -19.08 -20.78
CA THR A 369 -3.09 -20.42 -21.32
C THR A 369 -3.90 -20.35 -22.61
N GLY A 370 -3.64 -21.29 -23.52
CA GLY A 370 -4.43 -21.53 -24.73
C GLY A 370 -5.40 -22.72 -24.62
N ASN A 371 -5.49 -23.34 -23.43
CA ASN A 371 -6.30 -24.53 -23.16
C ASN A 371 -7.05 -24.37 -21.83
N THR A 372 -8.09 -25.17 -21.62
CA THR A 372 -8.73 -25.29 -20.30
C THR A 372 -7.69 -25.68 -19.24
N ALA A 373 -7.64 -24.93 -18.15
CA ALA A 373 -6.61 -25.06 -17.13
C ALA A 373 -7.10 -24.56 -15.77
N GLU A 374 -6.39 -24.94 -14.71
CA GLU A 374 -6.62 -24.48 -13.34
C GLU A 374 -5.29 -23.96 -12.79
N LEU A 375 -5.30 -22.74 -12.22
CA LEU A 375 -4.14 -22.13 -11.57
C LEU A 375 -4.47 -21.85 -10.11
N TRP A 376 -3.68 -22.45 -9.24
CA TRP A 376 -3.46 -21.97 -7.89
C TRP A 376 -2.10 -21.28 -7.85
N LEU A 377 -2.05 -20.08 -7.26
CA LEU A 377 -0.85 -19.25 -7.24
C LEU A 377 -0.70 -18.61 -5.86
N ASP A 378 0.51 -18.68 -5.31
CA ASP A 378 0.85 -18.09 -4.01
C ASP A 378 2.30 -17.57 -4.00
N HIS A 379 2.56 -16.56 -3.16
CA HIS A 379 3.88 -16.04 -2.80
C HIS A 379 4.84 -15.80 -3.98
N LEU A 380 4.50 -14.82 -4.82
CA LEU A 380 5.34 -14.36 -5.91
C LEU A 380 6.50 -13.52 -5.37
N VAL A 381 7.73 -13.98 -5.60
CA VAL A 381 8.96 -13.36 -5.12
C VAL A 381 9.94 -13.14 -6.26
N LEU A 382 10.49 -11.94 -6.35
CA LEU A 382 11.65 -11.64 -7.19
C LEU A 382 12.92 -11.70 -6.34
N HIS A 383 13.90 -12.47 -6.79
CA HIS A 383 15.22 -12.62 -6.15
C HIS A 383 16.26 -11.79 -6.89
N GLY A 384 17.29 -11.33 -6.18
CA GLY A 384 18.35 -10.47 -6.71
C GLY A 384 17.97 -9.00 -6.85
N VAL A 385 16.72 -8.63 -6.52
CA VAL A 385 16.24 -7.24 -6.58
C VAL A 385 15.87 -6.72 -5.21
N VAL A 386 16.04 -5.42 -5.02
CA VAL A 386 15.65 -4.72 -3.80
C VAL A 386 14.55 -3.70 -4.11
N PRO A 387 13.63 -3.41 -3.17
CA PRO A 387 12.50 -2.51 -3.39
C PRO A 387 12.85 -1.13 -3.96
N GLN A 388 13.99 -0.59 -3.53
CA GLN A 388 14.52 0.71 -3.94
C GLN A 388 14.85 0.74 -5.43
N GLN A 389 15.32 -0.38 -5.97
CA GLN A 389 15.64 -0.50 -7.38
C GLN A 389 14.36 -0.51 -8.20
N MET A 390 13.40 -1.35 -7.80
CA MET A 390 12.10 -1.48 -8.47
C MET A 390 11.27 -0.19 -8.40
N PHE A 391 11.28 0.47 -7.24
CA PHE A 391 10.48 1.65 -6.94
C PHE A 391 11.38 2.79 -6.46
N PRO A 392 12.05 3.52 -7.37
CA PRO A 392 12.97 4.60 -7.01
C PRO A 392 12.35 5.69 -6.12
N GLN A 393 11.04 5.91 -6.22
CA GLN A 393 10.27 6.83 -5.37
C GLN A 393 10.25 6.44 -3.89
N LEU A 394 10.61 5.20 -3.55
CA LEU A 394 10.69 4.70 -2.18
C LEU A 394 12.10 4.81 -1.59
N LYS A 395 13.10 5.24 -2.38
CA LYS A 395 14.45 5.51 -1.88
C LYS A 395 14.41 6.61 -0.84
N ARG A 396 15.21 6.46 0.20
CA ARG A 396 15.50 7.55 1.13
C ARG A 396 16.07 8.74 0.33
N PRO A 397 15.48 9.94 0.44
CA PRO A 397 15.96 11.13 -0.26
C PRO A 397 17.33 11.60 0.25
#